data_AF-A0AAD5QS81-F1
#
_entry.id   AF-A0AAD5QS81-F1
#
_cell.length_a   1.000
_cell.length_b   1.000
_cell.length_c   1.000
_cell.angle_alpha   90.00
_cell.angle_beta   90.00
_cell.angle_gamma   90.00
#
_symmetry.space_group_name_H-M   'P 1'
#
loop_
_entity.id
_entity.type
_entity.pdbx_description
1 polymer ?
#
loop_
_entity_poly.entity_id
_entity_poly.type
_entity_poly.pdbx_seq_one_letter_code
_entity_poly.pdbx_strand_id
1 'polypeptide(L)'
;METRNNQDAFNELRDSLEKENVLLQSDYPSAQSTMTKAGASKAFNDYKLELSKEAEQIVMVEFPKKVIEYDNLLKTYRFSYARLPEMIPDSDLNIPVPHVTNSNAVEDQDAPVVKKRKLNEFPGNCHNGFINGKVHCNSQLTDLMDQIRPLLRDAVEKVNKVKMWITLLIPRIEDGNNFGVSIQQETLGEVQVRNVESEADLFLDQMSKYFTNRAKLLTKVML
;
A
#
# COMPACT_ATOMS: atom_id res chain seq x y z
N MET A 1 -4.90 -37.64 2.24
CA MET A 1 -5.13 -37.70 3.71
C MET A 1 -5.35 -36.32 4.32
N GLU A 2 -4.99 -35.22 3.66
CA GLU A 2 -5.07 -33.85 4.22
C GLU A 2 -6.44 -33.15 4.11
N THR A 3 -7.34 -33.58 3.21
CA THR A 3 -8.65 -32.94 3.03
C THR A 3 -9.65 -33.19 4.17
N ARG A 4 -9.51 -34.31 4.89
CA ARG A 4 -10.34 -34.60 6.08
C ARG A 4 -10.05 -33.63 7.23
N ASN A 5 -8.77 -33.28 7.40
CA ASN A 5 -8.32 -32.44 8.52
C ASN A 5 -8.86 -31.01 8.45
N ASN A 6 -9.06 -30.46 7.24
CA ASN A 6 -9.59 -29.11 7.06
C ASN A 6 -11.10 -29.04 7.30
N GLN A 7 -11.85 -30.09 6.96
CA GLN A 7 -13.29 -30.12 7.20
C GLN A 7 -13.60 -30.24 8.69
N ASP A 8 -12.81 -31.04 9.40
CA ASP A 8 -12.94 -31.20 10.85
C ASP A 8 -12.60 -29.90 11.59
N ALA A 9 -11.55 -29.18 11.16
CA ALA A 9 -11.22 -27.86 11.69
C ALA A 9 -12.32 -26.82 11.44
N PHE A 10 -13.01 -26.87 10.29
CA PHE A 10 -14.15 -25.99 10.00
C PHE A 10 -15.37 -26.30 10.88
N ASN A 11 -15.62 -27.60 11.14
CA ASN A 11 -16.71 -28.03 12.00
C ASN A 11 -16.44 -27.64 13.47
N GLU A 12 -15.19 -27.77 13.93
CA GLU A 12 -14.78 -27.39 15.29
C GLU A 12 -14.84 -25.87 15.51
N LEU A 13 -14.51 -25.08 14.49
CA LEU A 13 -14.67 -23.62 14.50
C LEU A 13 -16.15 -23.23 14.57
N ARG A 14 -17.02 -23.88 13.78
CA ARG A 14 -18.47 -23.66 13.77
C ARG A 14 -19.09 -23.94 15.14
N ASP A 15 -18.75 -25.08 15.74
CA ASP A 15 -19.28 -25.50 17.03
C ASP A 15 -18.77 -24.60 18.19
N SER A 16 -17.56 -24.04 18.05
CA SER A 16 -17.02 -23.06 19.00
C SER A 16 -17.74 -21.71 18.91
N LEU A 17 -18.09 -21.27 17.70
CA LEU A 17 -18.87 -20.05 17.47
C LEU A 17 -20.32 -20.16 17.98
N GLU A 18 -20.93 -21.35 17.86
CA GLU A 18 -22.26 -21.62 18.44
C GLU A 18 -22.25 -21.60 19.97
N LYS A 19 -21.15 -22.01 20.61
CA LYS A 19 -21.00 -21.98 22.09
C LYS A 19 -20.80 -20.58 22.66
N GLU A 20 -20.21 -19.67 21.91
CA GLU A 20 -19.90 -18.31 22.40
C GLU A 20 -21.07 -17.32 22.26
N ASN A 21 -22.23 -17.74 21.74
CA ASN A 21 -23.40 -16.87 21.51
C ASN A 21 -23.02 -15.56 20.76
N VAL A 22 -21.94 -15.61 19.97
CA VAL A 22 -21.58 -14.58 19.00
C VAL A 22 -22.48 -14.82 17.80
N LEU A 23 -23.73 -14.41 17.97
CA LEU A 23 -24.65 -14.24 16.86
C LEU A 23 -24.05 -13.12 16.01
N LEU A 24 -23.23 -13.47 15.03
CA LEU A 24 -22.99 -12.58 13.89
C LEU A 24 -24.36 -12.38 13.26
N GLN A 25 -25.07 -11.33 13.68
CA GLN A 25 -26.21 -10.77 12.98
C GLN A 25 -25.67 -10.20 11.67
N SER A 26 -25.30 -11.08 10.75
CA SER A 26 -25.31 -10.74 9.35
C SER A 26 -26.79 -10.76 8.97
N ASP A 27 -27.44 -9.61 8.98
CA ASP A 27 -28.66 -9.38 8.23
C ASP A 27 -28.33 -9.47 6.73
N TYR A 28 -27.99 -10.69 6.27
CA TYR A 28 -28.14 -11.03 4.87
C TYR A 28 -29.63 -11.29 4.69
N PRO A 29 -30.32 -10.52 3.83
CA PRO A 29 -31.64 -10.92 3.38
C PRO A 29 -31.50 -12.34 2.85
N SER A 30 -32.28 -13.27 3.40
CA SER A 30 -32.41 -14.62 2.88
C SER A 30 -33.10 -14.58 1.51
N ALA A 31 -32.41 -14.04 0.52
CA ALA A 31 -32.78 -14.13 -0.87
C ALA A 31 -32.30 -15.49 -1.36
N GLN A 32 -33.02 -16.55 -0.97
CA GLN A 32 -33.15 -17.71 -1.86
C GLN A 32 -34.02 -17.30 -3.06
N SER A 33 -33.57 -16.30 -3.82
CA SER A 33 -33.96 -16.18 -5.21
C SER A 33 -33.05 -17.16 -5.94
N THR A 34 -33.50 -18.40 -6.08
CA THR A 34 -32.79 -19.43 -6.83
C THR A 34 -32.74 -18.99 -8.29
N MET A 35 -31.71 -18.22 -8.64
CA MET A 35 -31.48 -17.77 -10.00
C MET A 35 -31.34 -19.02 -10.87
N THR A 36 -32.27 -19.20 -11.82
CA THR A 36 -32.27 -20.37 -12.69
C THR A 36 -30.97 -20.41 -13.49
N LYS A 37 -30.50 -21.61 -13.87
CA LYS A 37 -29.27 -21.76 -14.68
C LYS A 37 -29.30 -20.91 -15.95
N ALA A 38 -30.48 -20.75 -16.55
CA ALA A 38 -30.70 -19.87 -17.69
C ALA A 38 -30.59 -18.37 -17.31
N GLY A 39 -31.16 -17.96 -16.18
CA GLY A 39 -31.04 -16.60 -15.65
C GLY A 39 -29.59 -16.24 -15.29
N ALA A 40 -28.85 -17.16 -14.68
CA ALA A 40 -27.43 -17.00 -14.36
C ALA A 40 -26.56 -16.86 -15.61
N SER A 41 -26.81 -17.69 -16.63
CA SER A 41 -26.11 -17.62 -17.91
C SER A 41 -26.37 -16.29 -18.63
N LYS A 42 -27.63 -15.83 -18.63
CA LYS A 42 -27.99 -14.52 -19.20
C LYS A 42 -27.28 -13.37 -18.48
N ALA A 43 -27.39 -13.31 -17.15
CA ALA A 43 -26.76 -12.25 -16.36
C ALA A 43 -25.22 -12.22 -16.55
N PHE A 44 -24.59 -13.39 -16.67
CA PHE A 44 -23.16 -13.48 -16.94
C PHE A 44 -22.77 -12.99 -18.33
N ASN A 45 -23.59 -13.29 -19.36
CA ASN A 45 -23.35 -12.79 -20.71
C ASN A 45 -23.57 -11.28 -20.80
N ASP A 46 -24.58 -10.76 -20.11
CA ASP A 46 -24.83 -9.31 -20.02
C ASP A 46 -23.63 -8.61 -19.34
N TYR A 47 -23.11 -9.18 -18.25
CA TYR A 47 -21.89 -8.70 -17.59
C TYR A 47 -20.67 -8.73 -18.53
N LYS A 48 -20.47 -9.82 -19.29
CA LYS A 48 -19.38 -9.92 -20.27
C LYS A 48 -19.46 -8.83 -21.32
N LEU A 49 -20.66 -8.51 -21.81
CA LEU A 49 -20.87 -7.48 -22.82
C LEU A 49 -20.53 -6.09 -22.26
N GLU A 50 -21.03 -5.76 -21.07
CA GLU A 50 -20.73 -4.46 -20.44
C GLU A 50 -19.25 -4.31 -20.13
N LEU A 51 -18.63 -5.34 -19.54
CA LEU A 51 -17.20 -5.34 -19.26
C LEU A 51 -16.36 -5.17 -20.54
N SER A 52 -16.77 -5.78 -21.65
CA SER A 52 -16.06 -5.64 -22.92
C SER A 52 -16.12 -4.21 -23.42
N LYS A 53 -17.30 -3.59 -23.37
CA LYS A 53 -17.49 -2.18 -23.75
C LYS A 53 -16.68 -1.23 -22.86
N GLU A 54 -16.68 -1.45 -21.54
CA GLU A 54 -15.88 -0.67 -20.60
C GLU A 54 -14.38 -0.83 -20.85
N ALA A 55 -13.90 -2.07 -21.05
CA ALA A 55 -12.50 -2.35 -21.27
C ALA A 55 -11.99 -1.77 -22.60
N GLU A 56 -12.78 -1.84 -23.66
CA GLU A 56 -12.47 -1.18 -24.94
C GLU A 56 -12.38 0.34 -24.77
N GLN A 57 -13.32 0.96 -24.05
CA GLN A 57 -13.28 2.39 -23.74
C GLN A 57 -12.02 2.76 -22.94
N ILE A 58 -11.65 1.94 -21.95
CA ILE A 58 -10.45 2.15 -21.14
C ILE A 58 -9.19 2.14 -22.03
N VAL A 59 -9.03 1.13 -22.88
CA VAL A 59 -7.84 0.96 -23.72
C VAL A 59 -7.77 2.02 -24.82
N MET A 60 -8.88 2.29 -25.49
CA MET A 60 -8.91 3.17 -26.67
C MET A 60 -8.93 4.65 -26.33
N VAL A 61 -9.49 5.02 -25.17
CA VAL A 61 -9.72 6.43 -24.81
C VAL A 61 -9.03 6.80 -23.51
N GLU A 62 -9.27 6.05 -22.43
CA GLU A 62 -8.81 6.49 -21.11
C GLU A 62 -7.30 6.37 -20.92
N PHE A 63 -6.69 5.27 -21.37
CA PHE A 63 -5.25 5.08 -21.26
C PHE A 63 -4.46 6.14 -22.02
N PRO A 64 -4.72 6.41 -23.33
CA PRO A 64 -4.05 7.50 -24.03
C PRO A 64 -4.25 8.86 -23.35
N LYS A 65 -5.47 9.14 -22.87
CA LYS A 65 -5.77 10.38 -22.15
C LYS A 65 -4.96 10.49 -20.86
N LYS A 66 -4.85 9.41 -20.08
CA LYS A 66 -4.09 9.37 -18.82
C LYS A 66 -2.59 9.52 -19.03
N VAL A 67 -2.04 8.95 -20.11
CA VAL A 67 -0.62 9.14 -20.46
C VAL A 67 -0.32 10.62 -20.66
N ILE A 68 -1.16 11.34 -21.40
CA ILE A 68 -0.99 12.78 -21.65
C ILE A 68 -1.21 13.59 -20.36
N GLU A 69 -2.22 13.22 -19.55
CA GLU A 69 -2.49 13.86 -18.26
C GLU A 69 -1.28 13.75 -17.32
N TYR A 70 -0.66 12.58 -17.21
CA TYR A 70 0.51 12.33 -16.37
C TYR A 70 1.77 13.00 -16.89
N ASP A 71 1.99 13.01 -18.21
CA ASP A 71 3.09 13.76 -18.82
C ASP A 71 2.98 15.27 -18.51
N ASN A 72 1.78 15.84 -18.63
CA ASN A 72 1.54 17.24 -18.26
C ASN A 72 1.75 17.47 -16.75
N LEU A 73 1.30 16.54 -15.90
CA LEU A 73 1.48 16.62 -14.46
C LEU A 73 2.96 16.68 -14.07
N LEU A 74 3.79 15.82 -14.68
CA LEU A 74 5.25 15.77 -14.44
C LEU A 74 5.97 17.03 -14.89
N LYS A 75 5.43 17.75 -15.89
CA LYS A 75 5.96 19.04 -16.36
C LYS A 75 5.60 20.21 -15.46
N THR A 76 4.64 20.06 -14.55
CA THR A 76 4.29 21.13 -13.60
C THR A 76 5.40 21.36 -12.59
N TYR A 77 5.53 22.59 -12.10
CA TYR A 77 6.48 22.92 -11.03
C TYR A 77 6.28 22.02 -9.80
N ARG A 78 5.04 21.58 -9.53
CA ARG A 78 4.66 20.77 -8.38
C ARG A 78 5.47 19.48 -8.24
N PHE A 79 5.85 18.84 -9.36
CA PHE A 79 6.66 17.62 -9.40
C PHE A 79 8.12 17.87 -9.83
N SER A 80 8.52 19.13 -9.93
CA SER A 80 9.88 19.51 -10.33
C SER A 80 10.90 19.27 -9.22
N TYR A 81 12.06 18.72 -9.59
CA TYR A 81 13.22 18.60 -8.69
C TYR A 81 13.73 19.96 -8.17
N ALA A 82 13.42 21.07 -8.84
CA ALA A 82 13.77 22.40 -8.36
C ALA A 82 13.10 22.75 -7.02
N ARG A 83 12.03 22.05 -6.63
CA ARG A 83 11.33 22.21 -5.35
C ARG A 83 11.93 21.41 -4.20
N LEU A 84 12.95 20.57 -4.45
CA LEU A 84 13.57 19.78 -3.39
C LEU A 84 13.98 20.63 -2.16
N PRO A 85 14.57 21.83 -2.31
CA PRO A 85 14.87 22.69 -1.17
C PRO A 85 13.63 23.12 -0.38
N GLU A 86 12.49 23.35 -1.03
CA GLU A 86 11.22 23.69 -0.37
C GLU A 86 10.68 22.51 0.45
N MET A 87 10.95 21.28 0.00
CA MET A 87 10.46 20.05 0.62
C MET A 87 11.31 19.61 1.81
N ILE A 88 12.50 20.19 2.00
CA ILE A 88 13.33 19.94 3.18
C ILE A 88 12.68 20.67 4.37
N PRO A 89 12.35 19.95 5.47
CA PRO A 89 11.83 20.62 6.65
C PRO A 89 12.87 21.60 7.19
N ASP A 90 12.39 22.72 7.73
CA ASP A 90 13.26 23.78 8.26
C ASP A 90 14.26 23.22 9.29
N SER A 91 15.45 23.81 9.34
CA SER A 91 16.54 23.38 10.21
C SER A 91 16.16 23.49 11.69
N ASP A 92 15.19 24.36 11.99
CA ASP A 92 14.52 24.53 13.29
C ASP A 92 13.41 23.49 13.53
N LEU A 93 13.56 22.29 12.94
CA LEU A 93 12.91 21.10 13.47
C LEU A 93 13.23 21.07 14.96
N ASN A 94 12.19 21.27 15.75
CA ASN A 94 12.16 21.50 17.19
C ASN A 94 12.73 20.34 18.03
N ILE A 95 13.97 20.00 17.74
CA ILE A 95 14.68 18.81 18.11
C ILE A 95 15.89 19.31 18.89
N PRO A 96 16.15 18.75 20.08
CA PRO A 96 17.34 19.10 20.83
C PRO A 96 18.60 18.85 20.00
N VAL A 97 19.35 19.90 19.71
CA VAL A 97 20.73 19.76 19.22
C VAL A 97 21.59 19.51 20.46
N PRO A 98 22.26 18.35 20.60
CA PRO A 98 23.15 18.12 21.73
C PRO A 98 24.28 19.16 21.68
N HIS A 99 24.34 20.05 22.67
CA HIS A 99 25.52 20.88 22.85
C HIS A 99 26.68 19.96 23.22
N VAL A 100 27.56 19.71 22.25
CA VAL A 100 28.84 19.05 22.51
C VAL A 100 29.66 20.05 23.33
N THR A 101 29.60 19.95 24.66
CA THR A 101 30.58 20.63 25.50
C THR A 101 31.91 19.99 25.19
N ASN A 102 32.74 20.67 24.40
CA ASN A 102 34.15 20.37 24.28
C ASN A 102 34.76 20.47 25.68
N SER A 103 34.85 19.35 26.37
CA SER A 103 35.60 19.21 27.62
C SER A 103 37.10 19.24 27.31
N ASN A 104 37.57 20.38 26.81
CA ASN A 104 38.99 20.73 26.78
C ASN A 104 39.26 21.68 27.94
N ALA A 105 39.34 21.14 29.16
CA ALA A 105 39.99 21.82 30.26
C ALA A 105 40.44 20.82 31.33
N VAL A 106 41.77 20.80 31.48
CA VAL A 106 42.60 20.34 32.60
C VAL A 106 43.15 18.90 32.55
N GLU A 107 44.49 18.88 32.53
CA GLU A 107 45.41 17.77 32.49
C GLU A 107 45.48 16.98 33.82
N ASP A 108 45.86 15.70 33.65
CA ASP A 108 46.83 14.93 34.43
C ASP A 108 46.38 13.85 35.47
N GLN A 109 47.06 12.71 35.33
CA GLN A 109 47.34 11.57 36.24
C GLN A 109 46.47 10.30 36.28
N ASP A 110 47.06 9.25 35.69
CA ASP A 110 47.22 7.84 36.11
C ASP A 110 46.04 6.83 36.28
N ALA A 111 46.01 5.89 35.31
CA ALA A 111 45.70 4.44 35.41
C ALA A 111 44.21 3.96 35.61
N PRO A 112 43.89 2.64 35.47
CA PRO A 112 43.34 2.06 34.24
C PRO A 112 41.93 1.41 34.34
N VAL A 113 41.27 1.28 33.19
CA VAL A 113 40.34 0.22 32.72
C VAL A 113 39.10 -0.17 33.56
N VAL A 114 37.94 0.02 32.91
CA VAL A 114 36.65 -0.71 33.02
C VAL A 114 35.91 -0.65 34.35
N LYS A 115 34.78 0.08 34.33
CA LYS A 115 33.50 -0.37 34.92
C LYS A 115 32.34 0.47 34.39
N LYS A 116 31.34 -0.23 33.85
CA LYS A 116 29.97 0.24 33.58
C LYS A 116 29.54 1.29 34.62
N ARG A 117 29.33 2.55 34.20
CA ARG A 117 28.72 3.55 35.08
C ARG A 117 27.21 3.48 34.96
N LYS A 118 26.61 3.18 36.11
CA LYS A 118 25.19 3.20 36.40
C LYS A 118 24.57 4.53 35.97
N LEU A 119 23.36 4.40 35.42
CA LEU A 119 22.34 5.43 35.37
C LEU A 119 22.23 6.10 36.75
N ASN A 120 22.73 7.33 36.87
CA ASN A 120 22.37 8.19 37.98
C ASN A 120 21.00 8.77 37.66
N GLU A 121 19.99 8.29 38.38
CA GLU A 121 18.66 8.88 38.45
C GLU A 121 18.78 10.31 38.98
N PHE A 122 18.61 11.29 38.10
CA PHE A 122 18.28 12.65 38.51
C PHE A 122 16.77 12.72 38.79
N PRO A 123 16.34 13.12 40.01
CA PRO A 123 14.94 13.29 40.32
C PRO A 123 14.50 14.65 39.78
N GLY A 124 13.93 14.66 38.57
CA GLY A 124 13.40 15.90 38.00
C GLY A 124 13.21 15.86 36.49
N ASN A 125 12.03 15.40 36.08
CA ASN A 125 11.43 15.55 34.76
C ASN A 125 12.15 14.80 33.61
N CYS A 126 11.45 13.81 33.04
CA CYS A 126 11.88 13.18 31.81
C CYS A 126 12.06 14.26 30.73
N HIS A 127 13.29 14.52 30.31
CA HIS A 127 13.55 15.32 29.11
C HIS A 127 13.34 14.45 27.86
N ASN A 128 12.27 13.65 27.84
CA ASN A 128 11.85 12.82 26.72
C ASN A 128 10.82 13.60 25.89
N GLY A 129 11.08 14.87 25.62
CA GLY A 129 10.19 15.78 24.93
C GLY A 129 10.96 16.70 24.01
N PHE A 130 10.40 16.96 22.83
CA PHE A 130 10.87 18.01 21.92
C PHE A 130 11.04 19.34 22.67
N ILE A 131 12.11 20.09 22.39
CA ILE A 131 12.49 21.31 23.15
C ILE A 131 11.33 22.32 23.26
N ASN A 132 10.45 22.40 22.25
CA ASN A 132 9.28 23.30 22.22
C ASN A 132 7.97 22.61 21.75
N GLY A 133 7.78 21.29 21.93
CA GLY A 133 6.52 20.61 21.57
C GLY A 133 6.47 19.82 20.25
N LYS A 134 5.27 19.48 19.75
CA LYS A 134 5.03 18.45 18.72
C LYS A 134 5.75 18.71 17.37
N VAL A 135 6.46 17.72 16.84
CA VAL A 135 6.96 17.75 15.44
C VAL A 135 5.88 17.28 14.46
N HIS A 136 5.44 18.17 13.59
CA HIS A 136 4.45 17.88 12.55
C HIS A 136 5.03 17.05 11.40
N CYS A 137 4.16 16.36 10.65
CA CYS A 137 4.53 15.72 9.39
C CYS A 137 4.88 16.77 8.32
N ASN A 138 5.67 16.39 7.32
CA ASN A 138 5.94 17.27 6.18
C ASN A 138 4.66 17.41 5.34
N SER A 139 4.01 18.56 5.43
CA SER A 139 2.74 18.82 4.74
C SER A 139 2.91 18.77 3.22
N GLN A 140 4.00 19.31 2.69
CA GLN A 140 4.25 19.31 1.24
C GLN A 140 4.37 17.90 0.65
N LEU A 141 5.07 17.00 1.34
CA LEU A 141 5.12 15.57 0.96
C LEU A 141 3.76 14.89 1.13
N THR A 142 3.04 15.22 2.22
CA THR A 142 1.71 14.66 2.47
C THR A 142 0.74 15.03 1.36
N ASP A 143 0.70 16.30 0.97
CA ASP A 143 -0.15 16.84 -0.10
C ASP A 143 0.16 16.23 -1.47
N LEU A 144 1.42 15.90 -1.75
CA LEU A 144 1.81 15.18 -2.96
C LEU A 144 1.31 13.73 -2.91
N MET A 145 1.48 13.05 -1.78
CA MET A 145 0.97 11.69 -1.61
C MET A 145 -0.56 11.64 -1.70
N ASP A 146 -1.27 12.63 -1.16
CA ASP A 146 -2.73 12.78 -1.28
C ASP A 146 -3.18 12.94 -2.73
N GLN A 147 -2.39 13.63 -3.55
CA GLN A 147 -2.68 13.76 -4.98
C GLN A 147 -2.40 12.47 -5.76
N ILE A 148 -1.33 11.73 -5.45
CA ILE A 148 -0.93 10.52 -6.19
C ILE A 148 -1.78 9.30 -5.81
N ARG A 149 -2.18 9.16 -4.54
CA ARG A 149 -3.01 8.04 -4.06
C ARG A 149 -4.25 7.74 -4.93
N PRO A 150 -5.13 8.70 -5.25
CA PRO A 150 -6.32 8.43 -6.06
C PRO A 150 -5.97 8.06 -7.50
N LEU A 151 -4.92 8.65 -8.08
CA LEU A 151 -4.47 8.32 -9.44
C LEU A 151 -3.97 6.88 -9.54
N LEU A 152 -3.27 6.41 -8.51
CA LEU A 152 -2.77 5.04 -8.44
C LEU A 152 -3.92 4.04 -8.27
N ARG A 153 -4.91 4.34 -7.43
CA ARG A 153 -6.12 3.50 -7.26
C ARG A 153 -6.92 3.40 -8.56
N ASP A 154 -7.17 4.53 -9.21
CA ASP A 154 -7.86 4.60 -10.51
C ASP A 154 -7.14 3.75 -11.58
N ALA A 155 -5.81 3.82 -11.62
CA ALA A 155 -5.01 3.01 -12.54
C ALA A 155 -5.15 1.51 -12.27
N VAL A 156 -5.06 1.08 -11.01
CA VAL A 156 -5.22 -0.33 -10.63
C VAL A 156 -6.61 -0.86 -10.97
N GLU A 157 -7.66 -0.09 -10.70
CA GLU A 157 -9.05 -0.50 -11.01
C GLU A 157 -9.27 -0.70 -12.50
N LYS A 158 -8.80 0.25 -13.33
CA LYS A 158 -8.96 0.18 -14.80
C LYS A 158 -8.17 -0.97 -15.41
N VAL A 159 -6.94 -1.14 -14.95
CA VAL A 159 -6.08 -2.24 -15.36
C VAL A 159 -6.70 -3.59 -14.95
N ASN A 160 -7.36 -3.66 -13.79
CA ASN A 160 -8.09 -4.86 -13.36
C ASN A 160 -9.32 -5.18 -14.21
N LYS A 161 -10.06 -4.17 -14.68
CA LYS A 161 -11.16 -4.38 -15.64
C LYS A 161 -10.64 -4.97 -16.96
N VAL A 162 -9.54 -4.42 -17.49
CA VAL A 162 -8.89 -4.93 -18.71
C VAL A 162 -8.38 -6.37 -18.50
N LYS A 163 -7.77 -6.68 -17.35
CA LYS A 163 -7.37 -8.05 -16.99
C LYS A 163 -8.55 -9.01 -17.00
N MET A 164 -9.66 -8.63 -16.37
CA MET A 164 -10.87 -9.47 -16.35
C MET A 164 -11.40 -9.69 -17.77
N TRP A 165 -11.43 -8.64 -18.58
CA TRP A 165 -11.86 -8.73 -19.98
C TRP A 165 -11.01 -9.71 -20.79
N ILE A 166 -9.68 -9.56 -20.77
CA ILE A 166 -8.78 -10.47 -21.51
C ILE A 166 -8.88 -11.90 -20.96
N THR A 167 -9.00 -12.07 -19.64
CA THR A 167 -9.18 -13.41 -19.03
C THR A 167 -10.44 -14.11 -19.54
N LEU A 168 -11.53 -13.37 -19.76
CA LEU A 168 -12.79 -13.91 -20.26
C LEU A 168 -12.79 -14.20 -21.76
N LEU A 169 -11.81 -13.67 -22.50
CA LEU A 169 -11.58 -13.94 -23.92
C LEU A 169 -10.72 -15.19 -24.17
N ILE A 170 -10.03 -15.72 -23.15
CA ILE A 170 -9.24 -16.96 -23.30
C ILE A 170 -10.21 -18.13 -23.52
N PRO A 171 -10.16 -18.83 -24.67
CA PRO A 171 -10.99 -19.99 -24.92
C PRO A 171 -10.50 -21.20 -24.12
N ARG A 172 -11.36 -22.24 -24.01
CA ARG A 172 -10.92 -23.52 -23.44
C ARG A 172 -9.86 -24.13 -24.36
N ILE A 173 -8.82 -24.70 -23.76
CA ILE A 173 -7.77 -25.41 -24.49
C ILE A 173 -8.42 -26.65 -25.11
N GLU A 174 -8.41 -26.73 -26.43
CA GLU A 174 -8.85 -27.90 -27.20
C GLU A 174 -7.63 -28.52 -27.90
N ASP A 175 -7.75 -29.79 -28.29
CA ASP A 175 -6.64 -30.54 -28.86
C ASP A 175 -6.41 -30.09 -30.31
N GLY A 176 -5.44 -29.20 -30.50
CA GLY A 176 -5.10 -28.57 -31.79
C GLY A 176 -5.53 -27.10 -31.90
N ASN A 177 -4.78 -26.32 -32.70
CA ASN A 177 -4.99 -24.88 -32.93
C ASN A 177 -4.78 -23.94 -31.72
N ASN A 178 -3.77 -24.25 -30.89
CA ASN A 178 -3.46 -23.50 -29.67
C ASN A 178 -2.58 -22.25 -29.86
N PHE A 179 -2.21 -21.88 -31.09
CA PHE A 179 -1.31 -20.74 -31.35
C PHE A 179 -1.90 -19.39 -30.91
N GLY A 180 -3.18 -19.14 -31.21
CA GLY A 180 -3.86 -17.92 -30.74
C GLY A 180 -4.00 -17.88 -29.21
N VAL A 181 -4.14 -19.06 -28.58
CA VAL A 181 -4.24 -19.19 -27.12
C VAL A 181 -2.89 -18.91 -26.45
N SER A 182 -1.78 -19.40 -27.03
CA SER A 182 -0.45 -19.09 -26.51
C SER A 182 -0.12 -17.60 -26.63
N ILE A 183 -0.49 -16.94 -27.74
CA ILE A 183 -0.31 -15.48 -27.89
C ILE A 183 -1.19 -14.70 -26.89
N GLN A 184 -2.42 -15.13 -26.63
CA GLN A 184 -3.28 -14.50 -25.61
C GLN A 184 -2.73 -14.70 -24.20
N GLN A 185 -2.20 -15.89 -23.88
CA GLN A 185 -1.57 -16.19 -22.60
C GLN A 185 -0.25 -15.43 -22.41
N GLU A 186 0.55 -15.34 -23.47
CA GLU A 186 1.78 -14.55 -23.51
C GLU A 186 1.45 -13.06 -23.39
N THR A 187 0.48 -12.54 -24.13
CA THR A 187 0.00 -11.16 -23.98
C THR A 187 -0.54 -10.91 -22.58
N LEU A 188 -1.28 -11.84 -21.97
CA LEU A 188 -1.68 -11.73 -20.56
C LEU A 188 -0.49 -11.72 -19.59
N GLY A 189 0.57 -12.47 -19.92
CA GLY A 189 1.83 -12.50 -19.20
C GLY A 189 2.66 -11.24 -19.38
N GLU A 190 2.75 -10.69 -20.61
CA GLU A 190 3.56 -9.54 -21.01
C GLU A 190 2.87 -8.19 -20.78
N VAL A 191 1.54 -8.10 -20.98
CA VAL A 191 0.69 -6.98 -20.49
C VAL A 191 0.77 -6.90 -18.96
N GLN A 192 1.39 -7.88 -18.29
CA GLN A 192 1.77 -7.95 -16.88
C GLN A 192 1.05 -6.93 -16.00
N VAL A 193 -0.29 -7.04 -16.00
CA VAL A 193 -1.17 -6.33 -15.09
C VAL A 193 -0.81 -6.68 -13.64
N ARG A 194 -0.32 -7.90 -13.42
CA ARG A 194 0.24 -8.32 -12.13
C ARG A 194 1.38 -7.42 -11.66
N ASN A 195 2.20 -6.87 -12.57
CA ASN A 195 3.22 -5.90 -12.17
C ASN A 195 2.57 -4.59 -11.76
N VAL A 196 1.57 -4.10 -12.48
CA VAL A 196 0.90 -2.83 -12.10
C VAL A 196 0.27 -2.93 -10.70
N GLU A 197 -0.39 -4.04 -10.38
CA GLU A 197 -0.93 -4.29 -9.03
C GLU A 197 0.20 -4.34 -7.98
N SER A 198 1.23 -5.15 -8.22
CA SER A 198 2.36 -5.31 -7.31
C SER A 198 3.11 -3.99 -7.10
N GLU A 199 3.41 -3.25 -8.17
CA GLU A 199 4.08 -1.96 -8.12
C GLU A 199 3.21 -0.91 -7.42
N ALA A 200 1.91 -0.90 -7.67
CA ALA A 200 0.99 0.00 -6.96
C ALA A 200 0.97 -0.29 -5.45
N ASP A 201 0.90 -1.56 -5.05
CA ASP A 201 0.98 -1.95 -3.65
C ASP A 201 2.32 -1.54 -3.04
N LEU A 202 3.44 -1.74 -3.75
CA LEU A 202 4.77 -1.28 -3.34
C LEU A 202 4.82 0.24 -3.14
N PHE A 203 4.23 1.03 -4.05
CA PHE A 203 4.19 2.49 -3.90
C PHE A 203 3.33 2.93 -2.70
N LEU A 204 2.17 2.31 -2.47
CA LEU A 204 1.31 2.61 -1.33
C LEU A 204 1.98 2.24 0.00
N ASP A 205 2.66 1.11 0.03
CA ASP A 205 3.46 0.67 1.18
C ASP A 205 4.65 1.62 1.42
N GLN A 206 5.33 2.06 0.37
CA GLN A 206 6.44 3.01 0.48
C GLN A 206 5.98 4.37 1.04
N MET A 207 4.81 4.87 0.61
CA MET A 207 4.20 6.08 1.19
C MET A 207 3.89 5.89 2.69
N SER A 208 3.46 4.71 3.10
CA SER A 208 3.16 4.39 4.50
C SER A 208 4.45 4.27 5.33
N LYS A 209 5.48 3.60 4.78
CA LYS A 209 6.81 3.43 5.37
C LYS A 209 7.51 4.76 5.62
N TYR A 210 7.27 5.78 4.78
CA TYR A 210 7.79 7.13 5.03
C TYR A 210 7.43 7.63 6.44
N PHE A 211 6.17 7.55 6.85
CA PHE A 211 5.73 8.03 8.15
C PHE A 211 6.35 7.23 9.30
N THR A 212 6.38 5.90 9.17
CA THR A 212 6.97 5.02 10.18
C THR A 212 8.47 5.25 10.32
N ASN A 213 9.20 5.39 9.22
CA ASN A 213 10.64 5.65 9.23
C ASN A 213 10.94 7.04 9.80
N ARG A 214 10.17 8.05 9.42
CA ARG A 214 10.29 9.39 9.99
C ARG A 214 10.05 9.40 11.50
N ALA A 215 9.01 8.72 11.98
CA ALA A 215 8.73 8.60 13.41
C ALA A 215 9.87 7.90 14.15
N LYS A 216 10.40 6.79 13.62
CA LYS A 216 11.55 6.07 14.18
C LYS A 216 12.80 6.97 14.25
N LEU A 217 13.07 7.76 13.21
CA LEU A 217 14.17 8.71 13.20
C LEU A 217 13.98 9.77 14.28
N LEU A 218 12.79 10.37 14.38
CA LEU A 218 12.50 11.36 15.42
C LEU A 218 12.70 10.78 16.83
N THR A 219 12.21 9.57 17.12
CA THR A 219 12.43 8.91 18.41
C THR A 219 13.92 8.73 18.72
N LYS A 220 14.75 8.40 17.74
CA LYS A 220 16.20 8.25 17.94
C LYS A 220 16.93 9.56 18.20
N VAL A 221 16.47 10.68 17.65
CA VAL A 221 17.09 11.99 17.92
C VAL A 221 16.63 12.57 19.27
N MET A 222 15.50 12.08 19.80
CA MET A 222 14.96 12.50 21.09
C MET A 222 15.46 11.67 22.29
N LEU A 223 16.01 10.48 22.05
CA LEU A 223 16.59 9.58 23.07
C LEU A 223 18.11 9.72 23.10
#